data_AF-A0A9D1KC61-F1
#
_entry.id   AF-A0A9D1KC61-F1
#
_cell.length_a   1.000
_cell.length_b   1.000
_cell.length_c   1.000
_cell.angle_alpha   90.00
_cell.angle_beta   90.00
_cell.angle_gamma   90.00
#
_symmetry.space_group_name_H-M   'P 1'
#
loop_
_entity.id
_entity.type
_entity.pdbx_description
1 polymer ?
#
loop_
_entity_poly.entity_id
_entity_poly.type
_entity_poly.pdbx_seq_one_letter_code
_entity_poly.pdbx_strand_id
1 'polypeptide(L)'
;MKVKRRREEIKTSKNIFLSIILSLIFLISFLLFLFVPKIYLVGSSVVSVNINSKYEDMGIKTNFFNKEEEKKVKVISNVDTSKMGTYEVKYLYKNNLFTYKLKRTVIVKDMVKPVIVLEGEKKEYYCPNGEYKELGFKAYDNVDNNITDKVKVKQEKDRVIYRVEDSSGNKSKVVRKIIAKDKISPTITLNGEENIFLGLNESYVEENVVVNDNCDLDLEVETTNNIDNTKIGDYNVTYKVKDKSNNEAIITRNVRVREPLNANTIYLTFDDGPRDGTTDVILDILKEKGVKATFFVTTNGSDSLIKRIVDEGHSIGIHTSSHRYDIIYASVDNYFNDLDAVKNRIYNITGIDTKLIRFPGGSSNTVSKKYSEGIMSTLTRDVLNKGYQYYDWNIDSGDASFATSPSKLYNSVVNSISHDKYNVILLHDTKTYTRDALSKIIDYCLNNGYRFDTLDINKMPLRQKVNN
;
A
#
# COMPACT_ATOMS: atom_id res chain seq x y z
N MET A 1 69.76 110.29 -3.72
CA MET A 1 68.41 109.90 -3.25
C MET A 1 67.45 109.36 -4.34
N LYS A 2 67.73 109.46 -5.66
CA LYS A 2 66.80 108.99 -6.74
C LYS A 2 67.00 107.55 -7.25
N VAL A 3 68.16 106.91 -7.03
CA VAL A 3 68.50 105.61 -7.67
C VAL A 3 68.11 104.38 -6.82
N LYS A 4 68.09 104.48 -5.48
CA LYS A 4 67.69 103.39 -4.56
C LYS A 4 66.17 103.13 -4.61
N ARG A 5 65.37 104.20 -4.68
CA ARG A 5 63.91 104.16 -4.80
C ARG A 5 63.44 103.43 -6.06
N ARG A 6 64.10 103.68 -7.20
CA ARG A 6 63.75 103.08 -8.50
C ARG A 6 64.01 101.55 -8.56
N ARG A 7 65.06 101.05 -7.88
CA ARG A 7 65.35 99.60 -7.79
C ARG A 7 64.42 98.87 -6.81
N GLU A 8 64.02 99.50 -5.72
CA GLU A 8 63.00 98.97 -4.82
C GLU A 8 61.62 98.94 -5.49
N GLU A 9 61.19 100.02 -6.16
CA GLU A 9 59.92 100.10 -6.90
C GLU A 9 59.82 99.04 -8.02
N ILE A 10 60.91 98.74 -8.73
CA ILE A 10 60.92 97.67 -9.75
C ILE A 10 60.81 96.28 -9.09
N LYS A 11 61.40 96.06 -7.90
CA LYS A 11 61.37 94.78 -7.18
C LYS A 11 60.03 94.54 -6.47
N THR A 12 59.41 95.58 -5.90
CA THR A 12 58.03 95.51 -5.38
C THR A 12 57.01 95.36 -6.50
N SER A 13 57.17 96.03 -7.65
CA SER A 13 56.25 95.81 -8.79
C SER A 13 56.31 94.38 -9.34
N LYS A 14 57.50 93.75 -9.41
CA LYS A 14 57.64 92.33 -9.81
C LYS A 14 57.01 91.38 -8.80
N ASN A 15 57.16 91.62 -7.50
CA ASN A 15 56.55 90.78 -6.46
C ASN A 15 55.03 90.97 -6.35
N ILE A 16 54.53 92.19 -6.55
CA ILE A 16 53.09 92.49 -6.63
C ILE A 16 52.49 91.86 -7.89
N PHE A 17 53.16 91.95 -9.04
CA PHE A 17 52.72 91.32 -10.27
C PHE A 17 52.72 89.79 -10.15
N LEU A 18 53.74 89.20 -9.53
CA LEU A 18 53.80 87.75 -9.26
C LEU A 18 52.71 87.31 -8.27
N SER A 19 52.42 88.10 -7.23
CA SER A 19 51.36 87.84 -6.25
C SER A 19 49.96 87.95 -6.87
N ILE A 20 49.72 88.96 -7.74
CA ILE A 20 48.49 89.09 -8.51
C ILE A 20 48.33 87.89 -9.44
N ILE A 21 49.38 87.49 -10.16
CA ILE A 21 49.38 86.30 -11.03
C ILE A 21 49.10 85.03 -10.22
N LEU A 22 49.75 84.82 -9.07
CA LEU A 22 49.51 83.66 -8.20
C LEU A 22 48.08 83.66 -7.65
N SER A 23 47.53 84.82 -7.26
CA SER A 23 46.14 84.91 -6.81
C SER A 23 45.16 84.66 -7.96
N LEU A 24 45.50 85.10 -9.18
CA LEU A 24 44.70 84.87 -10.37
C LEU A 24 44.75 83.39 -10.76
N ILE A 25 45.91 82.74 -10.69
CA ILE A 25 46.07 81.29 -10.89
C ILE A 25 45.32 80.51 -9.81
N PHE A 26 45.37 80.95 -8.56
CA PHE A 26 44.65 80.30 -7.46
C PHE A 26 43.14 80.49 -7.59
N LEU A 27 42.68 81.68 -7.97
CA LEU A 27 41.27 81.99 -8.24
C LEU A 27 40.77 81.22 -9.46
N ILE A 28 41.55 81.14 -10.54
CA ILE A 28 41.26 80.34 -11.73
C ILE A 28 41.24 78.84 -11.36
N SER A 29 42.19 78.35 -10.58
CA SER A 29 42.23 76.97 -10.08
C SER A 29 41.04 76.64 -9.18
N PHE A 30 40.65 77.56 -8.30
CA PHE A 30 39.50 77.43 -7.41
C PHE A 30 38.16 77.49 -8.16
N LEU A 31 38.03 78.41 -9.14
CA LEU A 31 36.90 78.44 -10.06
C LEU A 31 36.85 77.14 -10.87
N LEU A 32 37.96 76.67 -11.42
CA LEU A 32 38.05 75.39 -12.14
C LEU A 32 37.65 74.19 -11.26
N PHE A 33 37.95 74.22 -9.96
CA PHE A 33 37.54 73.20 -9.00
C PHE A 33 36.01 73.14 -8.79
N LEU A 34 35.33 74.29 -8.82
CA LEU A 34 33.85 74.35 -8.79
C LEU A 34 33.22 73.78 -10.06
N PHE A 35 33.97 73.69 -11.16
CA PHE A 35 33.56 73.06 -12.42
C PHE A 35 34.01 71.59 -12.55
N VAL A 36 34.43 70.93 -11.46
CA VAL A 36 34.74 69.49 -11.45
C VAL A 36 33.49 68.68 -11.08
N PRO A 37 32.90 67.88 -11.99
CA PRO A 37 31.74 67.05 -11.67
C PRO A 37 32.10 65.94 -10.67
N LYS A 38 31.22 65.68 -9.70
CA LYS A 38 31.33 64.54 -8.79
C LYS A 38 30.64 63.33 -9.40
N ILE A 39 31.39 62.25 -9.59
CA ILE A 39 30.89 61.03 -10.23
C ILE A 39 31.27 59.83 -9.39
N TYR A 40 30.29 59.00 -9.07
CA TYR A 40 30.49 57.79 -8.28
C TYR A 40 29.54 56.67 -8.72
N LEU A 41 29.94 55.43 -8.47
CA LEU A 41 29.12 54.25 -8.71
C LEU A 41 27.94 54.22 -7.74
N VAL A 42 26.76 53.90 -8.25
CA VAL A 42 25.60 53.61 -7.39
C VAL A 42 25.73 52.17 -6.91
N GLY A 43 26.03 51.97 -5.64
CA GLY A 43 26.31 50.64 -5.07
C GLY A 43 27.74 50.16 -5.31
N SER A 44 27.97 48.87 -5.08
CA SER A 44 29.32 48.29 -5.05
C SER A 44 30.07 48.38 -6.38
N SER A 45 31.39 48.53 -6.29
CA SER A 45 32.32 48.43 -7.43
C SER A 45 32.56 46.99 -7.87
N VAL A 46 32.26 46.02 -7.03
CA VAL A 46 32.26 44.58 -7.33
C VAL A 46 30.90 44.01 -6.98
N VAL A 47 30.26 43.33 -7.94
CA VAL A 47 28.95 42.68 -7.79
C VAL A 47 29.08 41.22 -8.17
N SER A 48 28.57 40.29 -7.35
CA SER A 48 28.45 38.88 -7.72
C SER A 48 27.04 38.59 -8.19
N VAL A 49 26.93 37.82 -9.28
CA VAL A 49 25.65 37.45 -9.89
C VAL A 49 25.64 35.94 -10.07
N ASN A 50 24.51 35.31 -9.73
CA ASN A 50 24.34 33.88 -9.96
C ASN A 50 24.25 33.60 -11.47
N ILE A 51 24.84 32.49 -11.91
CA ILE A 51 24.76 32.06 -13.30
C ILE A 51 23.29 31.96 -13.76
N ASN A 52 23.03 32.33 -15.02
CA ASN A 52 21.71 32.37 -15.66
C ASN A 52 20.69 33.32 -15.00
N SER A 53 21.10 34.12 -14.01
CA SER A 53 20.22 35.11 -13.38
C SER A 53 20.28 36.44 -14.13
N LYS A 54 19.22 37.25 -14.01
CA LYS A 54 19.17 38.59 -14.61
C LYS A 54 20.14 39.52 -13.87
N TYR A 55 21.02 40.19 -14.60
CA TYR A 55 21.85 41.28 -14.08
C TYR A 55 21.25 42.63 -14.48
N GLU A 56 20.95 43.46 -13.49
CA GLU A 56 20.54 44.85 -13.70
C GLU A 56 21.61 45.79 -13.16
N ASP A 57 22.09 46.67 -14.02
CA ASP A 57 23.15 47.60 -13.67
C ASP A 57 22.60 48.84 -12.96
N MET A 58 23.05 49.09 -11.73
CA MET A 58 22.62 50.26 -10.94
C MET A 58 23.16 51.60 -11.48
N GLY A 59 24.07 51.57 -12.46
CA GLY A 59 24.64 52.76 -13.07
C GLY A 59 25.59 53.57 -12.17
N ILE A 60 25.76 54.84 -12.54
CA ILE A 60 26.55 55.86 -11.84
C ILE A 60 25.66 57.08 -11.55
N LYS A 61 25.97 57.84 -10.50
CA LYS A 61 25.38 59.16 -10.23
C LYS A 61 26.37 60.26 -10.56
N THR A 62 25.87 61.32 -11.19
CA THR A 62 26.63 62.51 -11.56
C THR A 62 26.01 63.73 -10.89
N ASN A 63 26.82 64.54 -10.20
CA ASN A 63 26.37 65.80 -9.62
C ASN A 63 27.25 66.94 -10.15
N PHE A 64 26.63 67.85 -10.90
CA PHE A 64 27.24 69.05 -11.45
C PHE A 64 26.29 70.23 -11.21
N PHE A 65 26.69 71.21 -10.39
CA PHE A 65 25.86 72.37 -10.01
C PHE A 65 24.42 72.02 -9.56
N ASN A 66 24.26 70.98 -8.72
CA ASN A 66 22.96 70.52 -8.19
C ASN A 66 21.93 70.10 -9.26
N LYS A 67 22.38 69.74 -10.47
CA LYS A 67 21.55 69.09 -11.48
C LYS A 67 22.14 67.73 -11.86
N GLU A 68 21.28 66.70 -11.91
CA GLU A 68 21.66 65.38 -12.41
C GLU A 68 21.80 65.43 -13.94
N GLU A 69 22.92 64.92 -14.46
CA GLU A 69 23.22 64.92 -15.89
C GLU A 69 23.33 63.49 -16.43
N GLU A 70 22.20 62.79 -16.56
CA GLU A 70 22.16 61.38 -17.00
C GLU A 70 22.51 61.21 -18.49
N LYS A 71 22.16 62.18 -19.35
CA LYS A 71 22.32 62.08 -20.83
C LYS A 71 23.77 62.12 -21.36
N LYS A 72 24.77 62.22 -20.48
CA LYS A 72 26.20 62.30 -20.85
C LYS A 72 27.00 61.05 -20.49
N VAL A 73 26.34 59.99 -20.02
CA VAL A 73 26.97 58.73 -19.63
C VAL A 73 26.80 57.70 -20.75
N LYS A 74 27.92 57.23 -21.32
CA LYS A 74 27.94 56.05 -22.18
C LYS A 74 28.28 54.83 -21.33
N VAL A 75 27.34 53.90 -21.22
CA VAL A 75 27.53 52.59 -20.57
C VAL A 75 27.98 51.57 -21.62
N ILE A 76 29.08 50.89 -21.37
CA ILE A 76 29.57 49.79 -22.20
C ILE A 76 29.58 48.55 -21.30
N SER A 77 28.68 47.62 -21.56
CA SER A 77 28.55 46.36 -20.83
C SER A 77 28.59 45.19 -21.80
N ASN A 78 29.37 44.17 -21.47
CA ASN A 78 29.40 42.87 -22.14
C ASN A 78 29.10 41.73 -21.16
N VAL A 79 28.41 42.04 -20.06
CA VAL A 79 28.08 41.05 -19.02
C VAL A 79 27.15 40.00 -19.62
N ASP A 80 27.63 38.76 -19.65
CA ASP A 80 26.88 37.59 -20.10
C ASP A 80 26.70 36.65 -18.90
N THR A 81 25.51 36.68 -18.29
CA THR A 81 25.25 35.86 -17.09
C THR A 81 25.07 34.37 -17.40
N SER A 82 25.01 33.98 -18.69
CA SER A 82 24.99 32.56 -19.09
C SER A 82 26.37 31.89 -19.00
N LYS A 83 27.44 32.68 -18.85
CA LYS A 83 28.82 32.19 -18.77
C LYS A 83 29.45 32.64 -17.46
N MET A 84 30.12 31.71 -16.78
CA MET A 84 30.90 32.05 -15.60
C MET A 84 32.12 32.87 -15.98
N GLY A 85 32.45 33.87 -15.17
CA GLY A 85 33.59 34.73 -15.44
C GLY A 85 33.52 36.08 -14.74
N THR A 86 34.57 36.88 -14.93
CA THR A 86 34.63 38.25 -14.46
C THR A 86 34.44 39.20 -15.64
N TYR A 87 33.41 40.03 -15.56
CA TYR A 87 33.02 40.99 -16.58
C TYR A 87 33.24 42.42 -16.07
N GLU A 88 33.35 43.37 -16.99
CA GLU A 88 33.50 44.79 -16.66
C GLU A 88 32.38 45.60 -17.30
N VAL A 89 31.62 46.33 -16.49
CA VAL A 89 30.78 47.43 -16.96
C VAL A 89 31.60 48.72 -16.89
N LYS A 90 31.80 49.37 -18.04
CA LYS A 90 32.57 50.60 -18.16
C LYS A 90 31.63 51.79 -18.35
N TYR A 91 31.82 52.81 -17.52
CA TYR A 91 31.10 54.07 -17.62
C TYR A 91 32.05 55.14 -18.15
N LEU A 92 31.68 55.72 -19.28
CA LEU A 92 32.39 56.85 -19.86
C LEU A 92 31.49 58.08 -19.73
N TYR A 93 31.85 58.98 -18.82
CA TYR A 93 31.20 60.29 -18.71
C TYR A 93 32.12 61.35 -19.33
N LYS A 94 31.56 62.14 -20.25
CA LYS A 94 32.29 63.22 -20.93
C LYS A 94 31.55 64.55 -20.71
N ASN A 95 32.26 65.54 -20.20
CA ASN A 95 31.83 66.94 -20.24
C ASN A 95 32.77 67.75 -21.15
N ASN A 96 32.54 69.06 -21.26
CA ASN A 96 33.30 69.92 -22.18
C ASN A 96 34.81 70.02 -21.86
N LEU A 97 35.22 69.63 -20.66
CA LEU A 97 36.59 69.83 -20.14
C LEU A 97 37.29 68.53 -19.71
N PHE A 98 36.52 67.49 -19.35
CA PHE A 98 37.00 66.30 -18.66
C PHE A 98 36.30 65.03 -19.15
N THR A 99 37.03 63.92 -19.11
CA THR A 99 36.52 62.57 -19.38
C THR A 99 36.82 61.67 -18.19
N TYR A 100 35.78 61.06 -17.62
CA TYR A 100 35.88 60.17 -16.48
C TYR A 100 35.58 58.73 -16.91
N LYS A 101 36.36 57.79 -16.38
CA LYS A 101 36.20 56.36 -16.61
C LYS A 101 35.99 55.68 -15.26
N LEU A 102 34.80 55.14 -15.05
CA LEU A 102 34.52 54.26 -13.92
C LEU A 102 34.33 52.83 -14.42
N LYS A 103 34.59 51.87 -13.55
CA LYS A 103 34.39 50.45 -13.83
C LYS A 103 33.63 49.79 -12.69
N ARG A 104 32.69 48.92 -13.03
CA ARG A 104 32.11 47.94 -12.12
C ARG A 104 32.52 46.55 -12.57
N THR A 105 33.08 45.77 -11.66
CA THR A 105 33.43 44.37 -11.88
C THR A 105 32.21 43.52 -11.54
N VAL A 106 31.76 42.70 -12.49
CA VAL A 106 30.63 41.78 -12.30
C VAL A 106 31.18 40.36 -12.35
N ILE A 107 31.10 39.63 -11.24
CA ILE A 107 31.57 38.25 -11.12
C ILE A 107 30.35 37.33 -11.27
N VAL A 108 30.24 36.68 -12.41
CA VAL A 108 29.23 35.64 -12.64
C VAL A 108 29.80 34.32 -12.16
N LYS A 109 29.16 33.72 -11.16
CA LYS A 109 29.54 32.44 -10.58
C LYS A 109 28.30 31.68 -10.15
N ASP A 110 28.42 30.37 -9.93
CA ASP A 110 27.33 29.66 -9.29
C ASP A 110 27.25 30.03 -7.80
N MET A 111 26.04 30.37 -7.37
CA MET A 111 25.72 30.74 -5.99
C MET A 111 24.62 29.86 -5.40
N VAL A 112 24.06 28.95 -6.21
CA VAL A 112 23.05 27.99 -5.76
C VAL A 112 23.76 26.89 -4.99
N LYS A 113 23.14 26.43 -3.91
CA LYS A 113 23.71 25.37 -3.10
C LYS A 113 23.27 24.02 -3.64
N PRO A 114 24.13 23.00 -3.54
CA PRO A 114 23.76 21.65 -3.91
C PRO A 114 22.62 21.12 -3.02
N VAL A 115 21.77 20.24 -3.54
CA VAL A 115 20.66 19.61 -2.81
C VAL A 115 21.01 18.16 -2.52
N ILE A 116 20.93 17.75 -1.25
CA ILE A 116 21.07 16.35 -0.83
C ILE A 116 19.67 15.78 -0.56
N VAL A 117 19.34 14.67 -1.20
CA VAL A 117 18.09 13.91 -1.02
C VAL A 117 18.44 12.60 -0.32
N LEU A 118 17.85 12.36 0.83
CA LEU A 118 18.02 11.14 1.61
C LEU A 118 17.09 10.04 1.09
N GLU A 119 17.57 8.80 1.03
CA GLU A 119 16.70 7.63 0.86
C GLU A 119 16.15 7.22 2.24
N GLY A 120 14.83 7.17 2.38
CA GLY A 120 14.17 6.99 3.67
C GLY A 120 14.04 8.27 4.50
N GLU A 121 13.70 8.10 5.78
CA GLU A 121 13.28 9.20 6.65
C GLU A 121 14.45 10.01 7.22
N LYS A 122 14.15 11.24 7.68
CA LYS A 122 15.12 12.06 8.43
C LYS A 122 15.35 11.56 9.87
N LYS A 123 14.48 10.68 10.37
CA LYS A 123 14.57 10.07 11.69
C LYS A 123 14.40 8.57 11.54
N GLU A 124 15.46 7.83 11.81
CA GLU A 124 15.54 6.41 11.54
C GLU A 124 15.75 5.59 12.83
N TYR A 125 15.17 4.40 12.84
CA TYR A 125 15.29 3.45 13.95
C TYR A 125 16.12 2.26 13.49
N TYR A 126 16.93 1.71 14.39
CA TYR A 126 17.72 0.53 14.11
C TYR A 126 17.83 -0.37 15.34
N CYS A 127 18.21 -1.62 15.11
CA CYS A 127 18.35 -2.63 16.15
C CYS A 127 19.29 -2.16 17.27
N PRO A 128 18.84 -2.17 18.54
CA PRO A 128 19.67 -1.73 19.67
C PRO A 128 21.02 -2.46 19.78
N ASN A 129 21.06 -3.72 19.34
CA ASN A 129 22.23 -4.60 19.42
C ASN A 129 23.11 -4.55 18.15
N GLY A 130 22.75 -3.74 17.16
CA GLY A 130 23.44 -3.65 15.88
C GLY A 130 24.04 -2.28 15.61
N GLU A 131 24.61 -2.13 14.41
CA GLU A 131 25.04 -0.83 13.90
C GLU A 131 24.00 -0.27 12.93
N TYR A 132 23.89 1.06 12.90
CA TYR A 132 23.07 1.72 11.90
C TYR A 132 23.65 1.48 10.50
N LYS A 133 22.84 0.89 9.61
CA LYS A 133 23.16 0.75 8.18
C LYS A 133 22.63 1.95 7.41
N GLU A 134 23.51 2.63 6.70
CA GLU A 134 23.16 3.76 5.85
C GLU A 134 22.16 3.35 4.76
N LEU A 135 21.04 4.07 4.67
CA LEU A 135 19.95 3.79 3.73
C LEU A 135 20.21 4.33 2.32
N GLY A 136 21.15 5.27 2.17
CA GLY A 136 21.48 5.89 0.90
C GLY A 136 21.07 7.36 0.82
N PHE A 137 21.63 8.04 -0.17
CA PHE A 137 21.38 9.43 -0.48
C PHE A 137 21.82 9.73 -1.92
N LYS A 138 21.30 10.82 -2.49
CA LYS A 138 21.72 11.40 -3.75
C LYS A 138 21.99 12.89 -3.58
N ALA A 139 22.91 13.45 -4.34
CA ALA A 139 23.19 14.89 -4.32
C ALA A 139 23.26 15.47 -5.73
N TYR A 140 22.60 16.62 -5.91
CA TYR A 140 22.51 17.30 -7.19
C TYR A 140 22.78 18.79 -7.08
N ASP A 141 23.24 19.39 -8.16
CA ASP A 141 23.48 20.82 -8.30
C ASP A 141 23.10 21.30 -9.72
N ASN A 142 22.75 22.57 -9.87
CA ASN A 142 22.32 23.18 -11.14
C ASN A 142 23.44 23.29 -12.18
N VAL A 143 24.71 23.34 -11.77
CA VAL A 143 25.86 23.39 -12.68
C VAL A 143 26.59 22.04 -12.71
N ASP A 144 26.86 21.46 -11.54
CA ASP A 144 27.60 20.18 -11.46
C ASP A 144 26.74 18.93 -11.77
N ASN A 145 25.41 19.06 -11.89
CA ASN A 145 24.47 17.95 -12.04
C ASN A 145 24.59 16.93 -10.90
N ASN A 146 24.94 15.67 -11.16
CA ASN A 146 25.06 14.64 -10.12
C ASN A 146 26.43 14.72 -9.43
N ILE A 147 26.41 14.96 -8.13
CA ILE A 147 27.59 15.09 -7.26
C ILE A 147 27.51 14.13 -6.06
N THR A 148 26.73 13.06 -6.18
CA THR A 148 26.52 12.08 -5.10
C THR A 148 27.85 11.52 -4.57
N ASP A 149 28.81 11.23 -5.44
CA ASP A 149 30.12 10.69 -5.07
C ASP A 149 31.01 11.70 -4.30
N LYS A 150 30.67 13.00 -4.35
CA LYS A 150 31.38 14.06 -3.61
C LYS A 150 30.86 14.22 -2.17
N VAL A 151 29.77 13.55 -1.79
CA VAL A 151 29.17 13.69 -0.46
C VAL A 151 30.07 13.01 0.58
N LYS A 152 30.45 13.79 1.59
CA LYS A 152 31.16 13.31 2.78
C LYS A 152 30.15 12.95 3.86
N VAL A 153 30.13 11.67 4.22
CA VAL A 153 29.25 11.12 5.26
C VAL A 153 30.04 10.98 6.56
N LYS A 154 29.47 11.46 7.67
CA LYS A 154 30.01 11.26 9.01
C LYS A 154 28.91 10.72 9.92
N GLN A 155 29.08 9.50 10.40
CA GLN A 155 28.21 8.90 11.40
C GLN A 155 28.67 9.26 12.81
N GLU A 156 27.72 9.68 13.65
CA GLU A 156 27.87 9.97 15.07
C GLU A 156 26.84 9.12 15.83
N LYS A 157 26.93 9.07 17.16
CA LYS A 157 26.12 8.17 18.01
C LYS A 157 24.60 8.30 17.80
N ASP A 158 24.10 9.50 17.53
CA ASP A 158 22.66 9.79 17.42
C ASP A 158 22.25 10.37 16.05
N ARG A 159 23.18 10.46 15.09
CA ARG A 159 22.94 11.07 13.79
C ARG A 159 23.95 10.68 12.72
N VAL A 160 23.55 10.77 11.46
CA VAL A 160 24.43 10.77 10.29
C VAL A 160 24.39 12.14 9.64
N ILE A 161 25.56 12.67 9.30
CA ILE A 161 25.74 14.00 8.73
C ILE A 161 26.30 13.88 7.32
N TYR A 162 25.57 14.40 6.35
CA TYR A 162 25.94 14.46 4.93
C TYR A 162 26.38 15.87 4.61
N ARG A 163 27.57 16.04 4.04
CA ARG A 163 28.09 17.33 3.58
C ARG A 163 28.57 17.22 2.14
N VAL A 164 28.21 18.18 1.30
CA VAL A 164 28.70 18.25 -0.07
C VAL A 164 29.03 19.69 -0.43
N GLU A 165 30.03 19.84 -1.28
CA GLU A 165 30.50 21.11 -1.84
C GLU A 165 30.55 20.96 -3.35
N ASP A 166 29.96 21.92 -4.08
CA ASP A 166 29.99 21.96 -5.53
C ASP A 166 31.33 22.50 -6.07
N SER A 167 31.49 22.58 -7.39
CA SER A 167 32.72 23.11 -8.01
C SER A 167 32.93 24.61 -7.77
N SER A 168 31.88 25.36 -7.43
CA SER A 168 31.90 26.80 -7.17
C SER A 168 32.08 27.14 -5.69
N GLY A 169 32.19 26.13 -4.82
CA GLY A 169 32.40 26.26 -3.38
C GLY A 169 31.12 26.45 -2.56
N ASN A 170 29.92 26.30 -3.14
CA ASN A 170 28.69 26.34 -2.36
C ASN A 170 28.50 25.00 -1.63
N LYS A 171 28.06 25.09 -0.37
CA LYS A 171 28.06 23.95 0.56
C LYS A 171 26.65 23.67 1.08
N SER A 172 26.33 22.39 1.17
CA SER A 172 25.11 21.89 1.81
C SER A 172 25.38 20.84 2.87
N LYS A 173 24.46 20.80 3.84
CA LYS A 173 24.50 19.86 4.95
C LYS A 173 23.09 19.35 5.24
N VAL A 174 22.93 18.03 5.29
CA VAL A 174 21.71 17.38 5.77
C VAL A 174 22.09 16.46 6.94
N VAL A 175 21.17 16.27 7.89
CA VAL A 175 21.37 15.43 9.06
C VAL A 175 20.21 14.45 9.16
N ARG A 176 20.50 13.16 9.27
CA ARG A 176 19.55 12.11 9.65
C ARG A 176 19.75 11.80 11.12
N LYS A 177 18.70 11.87 11.93
CA LYS A 177 18.73 11.40 13.33
C LYS A 177 18.58 9.87 13.33
N ILE A 178 19.43 9.16 14.06
CA ILE A 178 19.35 7.70 14.20
C ILE A 178 19.12 7.34 15.67
N ILE A 179 18.26 6.36 15.94
CA ILE A 179 17.89 5.94 17.29
C ILE A 179 17.97 4.41 17.40
N ALA A 180 18.83 3.93 18.30
CA ALA A 180 18.94 2.53 18.69
C ALA A 180 17.70 2.10 19.48
N LYS A 181 16.64 1.72 18.78
CA LYS A 181 15.38 1.25 19.35
C LYS A 181 14.65 0.44 18.31
N ASP A 182 14.28 -0.78 18.66
CA ASP A 182 13.37 -1.58 17.84
C ASP A 182 11.91 -1.16 18.07
N LYS A 183 11.14 -1.19 17.00
CA LYS A 183 9.72 -0.83 16.95
C LYS A 183 8.90 -1.78 16.08
N ILE A 184 9.57 -2.71 15.41
CA ILE A 184 8.93 -3.63 14.50
C ILE A 184 8.55 -4.84 15.35
N SER A 185 7.32 -5.33 15.18
CA SER A 185 6.90 -6.54 15.87
C SER A 185 7.39 -7.77 15.12
N PRO A 186 7.66 -8.88 15.82
CA PRO A 186 7.93 -10.15 15.18
C PRO A 186 6.80 -10.56 14.22
N THR A 187 7.12 -11.44 13.30
CA THR A 187 6.16 -12.08 12.40
C THR A 187 6.02 -13.55 12.76
N ILE A 188 4.79 -14.05 12.84
CA ILE A 188 4.50 -15.47 13.10
C ILE A 188 3.79 -16.05 11.89
N THR A 189 4.27 -17.19 11.40
CA THR A 189 3.65 -17.97 10.32
C THR A 189 3.28 -19.36 10.83
N LEU A 190 2.02 -19.76 10.68
CA LEU A 190 1.60 -21.13 11.00
C LEU A 190 2.28 -22.13 10.06
N ASN A 191 2.78 -23.24 10.60
CA ASN A 191 3.00 -24.42 9.77
C ASN A 191 1.64 -25.10 9.54
N GLY A 192 1.43 -25.65 8.34
CA GLY A 192 0.18 -26.34 8.01
C GLY A 192 -1.03 -25.42 7.89
N GLU A 193 -2.21 -25.97 8.15
CA GLU A 193 -3.49 -25.31 7.94
C GLU A 193 -3.88 -24.38 9.11
N GLU A 194 -4.56 -23.27 8.80
CA GLU A 194 -5.14 -22.37 9.81
C GLU A 194 -6.37 -23.00 10.50
N ASN A 195 -7.12 -23.83 9.76
CA ASN A 195 -8.33 -24.48 10.25
C ASN A 195 -8.18 -26.01 10.17
N ILE A 196 -8.08 -26.65 11.33
CA ILE A 196 -7.99 -28.11 11.46
C ILE A 196 -9.34 -28.67 11.91
N PHE A 197 -9.76 -29.77 11.30
CA PHE A 197 -10.92 -30.55 11.72
C PHE A 197 -10.43 -31.84 12.38
N LEU A 198 -10.96 -32.14 13.56
CA LEU A 198 -10.70 -33.38 14.30
C LEU A 198 -12.02 -34.13 14.48
N GLY A 199 -11.98 -35.44 14.28
CA GLY A 199 -13.04 -36.32 14.74
C GLY A 199 -13.13 -36.31 16.27
N LEU A 200 -14.31 -36.54 16.81
CA LEU A 200 -14.50 -36.71 18.25
C LEU A 200 -13.53 -37.78 18.81
N ASN A 201 -12.79 -37.43 19.85
CA ASN A 201 -11.70 -38.20 20.48
C ASN A 201 -10.43 -38.41 19.63
N GLU A 202 -10.32 -37.77 18.47
CA GLU A 202 -9.08 -37.76 17.68
C GLU A 202 -8.03 -36.85 18.33
N SER A 203 -6.79 -37.34 18.42
CA SER A 203 -5.69 -36.58 19.02
C SER A 203 -5.26 -35.43 18.10
N TYR A 204 -5.10 -34.24 18.69
CA TYR A 204 -4.48 -33.10 18.01
C TYR A 204 -2.96 -33.28 17.93
N VAL A 205 -2.37 -33.01 16.76
CA VAL A 205 -0.92 -32.98 16.54
C VAL A 205 -0.49 -31.53 16.33
N GLU A 206 0.44 -31.05 17.14
CA GLU A 206 0.93 -29.66 17.07
C GLU A 206 1.93 -29.48 15.92
N GLU A 207 1.58 -28.61 14.95
CA GLU A 207 2.43 -28.30 13.79
C GLU A 207 3.44 -27.15 14.04
N ASN A 208 3.32 -26.46 15.18
CA ASN A 208 4.10 -25.29 15.59
C ASN A 208 3.99 -24.12 14.59
N VAL A 209 4.87 -23.13 14.76
CA VAL A 209 4.95 -21.90 13.97
C VAL A 209 6.41 -21.57 13.64
N VAL A 210 6.60 -20.77 12.58
CA VAL A 210 7.87 -20.11 12.27
C VAL A 210 7.78 -18.66 12.71
N VAL A 211 8.79 -18.18 13.43
CA VAL A 211 8.89 -16.78 13.86
C VAL A 211 10.11 -16.13 13.22
N ASN A 212 9.93 -14.91 12.73
CA ASN A 212 11.02 -14.06 12.25
C ASN A 212 10.89 -12.66 12.81
N ASP A 213 12.01 -12.04 13.14
CA ASP A 213 12.10 -10.66 13.58
C ASP A 213 13.34 -9.98 12.97
N ASN A 214 13.32 -8.65 12.86
CA ASN A 214 14.41 -7.88 12.25
C ASN A 214 15.64 -7.75 13.14
N CYS A 215 15.51 -7.87 14.47
CA CYS A 215 16.60 -7.67 15.42
C CYS A 215 16.90 -8.91 16.29
N ASP A 216 15.93 -9.78 16.51
CA ASP A 216 16.06 -10.96 17.38
C ASP A 216 15.85 -12.27 16.59
N LEU A 217 16.82 -13.20 16.63
CA LEU A 217 16.74 -14.46 15.88
C LEU A 217 16.09 -15.61 16.66
N ASP A 218 16.31 -15.66 17.99
CA ASP A 218 15.92 -16.79 18.83
C ASP A 218 14.81 -16.36 19.81
N LEU A 219 13.62 -16.10 19.28
CA LEU A 219 12.46 -15.70 20.07
C LEU A 219 11.70 -16.93 20.58
N GLU A 220 11.37 -16.93 21.87
CA GLU A 220 10.57 -17.97 22.51
C GLU A 220 9.07 -17.76 22.24
N VAL A 221 8.39 -18.82 21.79
CA VAL A 221 6.96 -18.78 21.49
C VAL A 221 6.16 -19.33 22.65
N GLU A 222 5.33 -18.49 23.25
CA GLU A 222 4.32 -18.89 24.22
C GLU A 222 3.14 -19.53 23.48
N THR A 223 2.86 -20.81 23.76
CA THR A 223 1.76 -21.54 23.15
C THR A 223 0.69 -21.87 24.19
N THR A 224 -0.53 -21.38 23.96
CA THR A 224 -1.71 -21.73 24.77
C THR A 224 -2.62 -22.65 23.96
N ASN A 225 -2.85 -23.86 24.45
CA ASN A 225 -3.73 -24.85 23.84
C ASN A 225 -4.93 -25.12 24.75
N ASN A 226 -6.15 -24.84 24.25
CA ASN A 226 -7.39 -25.03 24.99
C ASN A 226 -8.29 -26.16 24.43
N ILE A 227 -7.74 -27.03 23.57
CA ILE A 227 -8.52 -28.07 22.88
C ILE A 227 -9.05 -29.11 23.87
N ASP A 228 -10.36 -29.32 23.85
CA ASP A 228 -11.04 -30.47 24.47
C ASP A 228 -11.61 -31.37 23.36
N ASN A 229 -10.83 -32.36 22.92
CA ASN A 229 -11.23 -33.26 21.84
C ASN A 229 -12.31 -34.29 22.24
N THR A 230 -12.76 -34.30 23.50
CA THR A 230 -13.85 -35.15 23.97
C THR A 230 -15.23 -34.52 23.77
N LYS A 231 -15.27 -33.24 23.36
CA LYS A 231 -16.50 -32.49 23.13
C LYS A 231 -16.47 -31.81 21.77
N ILE A 232 -17.58 -31.95 21.04
CA ILE A 232 -17.83 -31.20 19.81
C ILE A 232 -17.77 -29.71 20.14
N GLY A 233 -17.00 -28.96 19.36
CA GLY A 233 -16.82 -27.53 19.60
C GLY A 233 -15.70 -26.93 18.76
N ASP A 234 -15.58 -25.61 18.88
CA ASP A 234 -14.52 -24.83 18.28
C ASP A 234 -13.52 -24.44 19.37
N TYR A 235 -12.25 -24.72 19.09
CA TYR A 235 -11.11 -24.52 19.99
C TYR A 235 -9.99 -23.81 19.24
N ASN A 236 -8.96 -23.40 19.98
CA ASN A 236 -7.95 -22.47 19.51
C ASN A 236 -6.58 -22.86 20.09
N VAL A 237 -5.56 -22.89 19.24
CA VAL A 237 -4.17 -22.82 19.72
C VAL A 237 -3.65 -21.43 19.43
N THR A 238 -3.27 -20.71 20.48
CA THR A 238 -2.77 -19.34 20.39
C THR A 238 -1.26 -19.33 20.55
N TYR A 239 -0.56 -18.72 19.60
CA TYR A 239 0.88 -18.51 19.64
C TYR A 239 1.13 -17.03 19.85
N LYS A 240 1.96 -16.72 20.84
CA LYS A 240 2.34 -15.38 21.21
C LYS A 240 3.85 -15.28 21.31
N VAL A 241 4.40 -14.23 20.74
CA VAL A 241 5.84 -13.95 20.82
C VAL A 241 6.06 -12.49 21.14
N LYS A 242 7.08 -12.22 21.96
CA LYS A 242 7.58 -10.88 22.24
C LYS A 242 9.05 -10.81 21.93
N ASP A 243 9.47 -9.74 21.28
CA ASP A 243 10.89 -9.43 21.12
C ASP A 243 11.50 -8.85 22.41
N LYS A 244 12.81 -8.60 22.42
CA LYS A 244 13.48 -7.99 23.58
C LYS A 244 13.11 -6.52 23.81
N SER A 245 12.50 -5.87 22.81
CA SER A 245 12.00 -4.50 22.89
C SER A 245 10.52 -4.41 23.32
N ASN A 246 9.90 -5.55 23.63
CA ASN A 246 8.49 -5.74 23.98
C ASN A 246 7.49 -5.45 22.85
N ASN A 247 7.91 -5.49 21.59
CA ASN A 247 6.97 -5.57 20.48
C ASN A 247 6.40 -7.00 20.43
N GLU A 248 5.11 -7.13 20.14
CA GLU A 248 4.35 -8.37 20.32
C GLU A 248 3.62 -8.76 19.04
N ALA A 249 3.60 -10.07 18.77
CA ALA A 249 2.74 -10.66 17.74
C ALA A 249 1.96 -11.84 18.32
N ILE A 250 0.73 -12.02 17.82
CA ILE A 250 -0.17 -13.11 18.18
C ILE A 250 -0.80 -13.67 16.92
N ILE A 251 -0.87 -15.00 16.81
CA ILE A 251 -1.65 -15.71 15.79
C ILE A 251 -2.39 -16.88 16.43
N THR A 252 -3.50 -17.32 15.83
CA THR A 252 -4.32 -18.41 16.34
C THR A 252 -4.56 -19.45 15.25
N ARG A 253 -4.44 -20.73 15.59
CA ARG A 253 -4.93 -21.85 14.78
C ARG A 253 -6.29 -22.29 15.31
N ASN A 254 -7.27 -22.41 14.42
CA ASN A 254 -8.62 -22.85 14.76
C ASN A 254 -8.71 -24.37 14.67
N VAL A 255 -9.20 -25.03 15.71
CA VAL A 255 -9.37 -26.48 15.76
C VAL A 255 -10.84 -26.80 16.03
N ARG A 256 -11.45 -27.54 15.11
CA ARG A 256 -12.88 -27.85 15.12
C ARG A 256 -13.09 -29.33 15.38
N VAL A 257 -13.56 -29.65 16.57
CA VAL A 257 -13.90 -31.03 16.93
C VAL A 257 -15.32 -31.30 16.45
N ARG A 258 -15.50 -32.34 15.66
CA ARG A 258 -16.75 -32.68 14.97
C ARG A 258 -17.07 -34.17 15.05
N GLU A 259 -18.34 -34.51 14.94
CA GLU A 259 -18.79 -35.90 14.83
C GLU A 259 -18.32 -36.51 13.50
N PRO A 260 -17.62 -37.66 13.52
CA PRO A 260 -17.26 -38.36 12.29
C PRO A 260 -18.50 -38.74 11.48
N LEU A 261 -18.41 -38.65 10.15
CA LEU A 261 -19.44 -39.22 9.27
C LEU A 261 -19.39 -40.75 9.37
N ASN A 262 -20.56 -41.37 9.45
CA ASN A 262 -20.67 -42.80 9.73
C ASN A 262 -20.64 -43.63 8.44
N ALA A 263 -19.85 -44.70 8.43
CA ALA A 263 -19.97 -45.74 7.41
C ALA A 263 -21.39 -46.34 7.38
N ASN A 264 -21.78 -46.90 6.24
CA ASN A 264 -23.11 -47.45 6.00
C ASN A 264 -24.24 -46.41 6.19
N THR A 265 -23.96 -45.13 5.94
CA THR A 265 -24.93 -44.04 6.10
C THR A 265 -25.06 -43.25 4.81
N ILE A 266 -26.31 -42.96 4.42
CA ILE A 266 -26.69 -42.13 3.29
C ILE A 266 -27.03 -40.74 3.79
N TYR A 267 -26.34 -39.75 3.22
CA TYR A 267 -26.63 -38.34 3.38
C TYR A 267 -27.18 -37.84 2.06
N LEU A 268 -28.51 -37.79 1.95
CA LEU A 268 -29.19 -37.20 0.79
C LEU A 268 -29.03 -35.68 0.86
N THR A 269 -28.43 -35.09 -0.18
CA THR A 269 -28.23 -33.64 -0.26
C THR A 269 -28.81 -33.08 -1.54
N PHE A 270 -29.57 -32.00 -1.45
CA PHE A 270 -30.27 -31.38 -2.58
C PHE A 270 -29.82 -29.94 -2.79
N ASP A 271 -29.36 -29.63 -4.00
CA ASP A 271 -28.92 -28.29 -4.41
C ASP A 271 -29.96 -27.62 -5.35
N ASP A 272 -29.82 -26.30 -5.50
CA ASP A 272 -30.58 -25.38 -6.39
C ASP A 272 -32.01 -25.01 -5.99
N GLY A 273 -32.70 -25.84 -5.21
CA GLY A 273 -34.08 -25.58 -4.80
C GLY A 273 -34.26 -24.45 -3.80
N PRO A 274 -35.50 -24.25 -3.31
CA PRO A 274 -36.70 -25.06 -3.61
C PRO A 274 -37.35 -24.72 -4.96
N ARG A 275 -38.19 -25.64 -5.46
CA ARG A 275 -39.05 -25.48 -6.65
C ARG A 275 -40.41 -26.15 -6.43
N ASP A 276 -41.49 -25.41 -6.62
CA ASP A 276 -42.85 -25.95 -6.55
C ASP A 276 -43.09 -27.00 -7.65
N GLY A 277 -43.80 -28.08 -7.31
CA GLY A 277 -44.03 -29.25 -8.15
C GLY A 277 -42.91 -30.30 -8.13
N THR A 278 -41.77 -30.01 -7.50
CA THR A 278 -40.67 -30.97 -7.29
C THR A 278 -40.24 -31.07 -5.84
N THR A 279 -39.87 -29.96 -5.19
CA THR A 279 -39.39 -29.98 -3.81
C THR A 279 -40.49 -30.38 -2.82
N ASP A 280 -41.72 -29.91 -3.00
CA ASP A 280 -42.89 -30.33 -2.21
C ASP A 280 -43.13 -31.84 -2.26
N VAL A 281 -43.04 -32.43 -3.46
CA VAL A 281 -43.21 -33.88 -3.63
C VAL A 281 -42.04 -34.65 -3.04
N ILE A 282 -40.81 -34.13 -3.16
CA ILE A 282 -39.63 -34.72 -2.51
C ILE A 282 -39.80 -34.72 -0.98
N LEU A 283 -40.27 -33.63 -0.39
CA LEU A 283 -40.55 -33.55 1.04
C LEU A 283 -41.63 -34.57 1.46
N ASP A 284 -42.70 -34.71 0.67
CA ASP A 284 -43.74 -35.70 0.92
C ASP A 284 -43.18 -37.14 0.89
N ILE A 285 -42.34 -37.46 -0.08
CA ILE A 285 -41.66 -38.77 -0.17
C ILE A 285 -40.75 -38.99 1.04
N LEU A 286 -39.93 -38.00 1.42
CA LEU A 286 -39.03 -38.12 2.57
C LEU A 286 -39.81 -38.35 3.88
N LYS A 287 -40.92 -37.63 4.04
CA LYS A 287 -41.83 -37.80 5.18
C LYS A 287 -42.49 -39.17 5.20
N GLU A 288 -43.00 -39.65 4.06
CA GLU A 288 -43.58 -41.00 3.92
C GLU A 288 -42.57 -42.08 4.29
N LYS A 289 -41.31 -41.93 3.85
CA LYS A 289 -40.23 -42.88 4.13
C LYS A 289 -39.59 -42.72 5.50
N GLY A 290 -39.96 -41.70 6.28
CA GLY A 290 -39.36 -41.42 7.59
C GLY A 290 -37.88 -41.02 7.53
N VAL A 291 -37.42 -40.46 6.41
CA VAL A 291 -36.02 -40.10 6.14
C VAL A 291 -35.83 -38.58 6.18
N LYS A 292 -34.69 -38.12 6.70
CA LYS A 292 -34.27 -36.72 6.67
C LYS A 292 -33.15 -36.52 5.63
N ALA A 293 -32.98 -35.28 5.21
CA ALA A 293 -32.05 -34.89 4.15
C ALA A 293 -31.50 -33.48 4.44
N THR A 294 -30.50 -33.05 3.66
CA THR A 294 -29.95 -31.70 3.72
C THR A 294 -30.26 -30.94 2.43
N PHE A 295 -30.76 -29.72 2.54
CA PHE A 295 -31.08 -28.87 1.39
C PHE A 295 -30.17 -27.64 1.37
N PHE A 296 -29.35 -27.51 0.32
CA PHE A 296 -28.57 -26.31 0.04
C PHE A 296 -29.38 -25.40 -0.87
N VAL A 297 -30.12 -24.46 -0.26
CA VAL A 297 -31.14 -23.69 -0.96
C VAL A 297 -30.56 -22.44 -1.63
N THR A 298 -31.32 -21.94 -2.60
CA THR A 298 -31.11 -20.66 -3.26
C THR A 298 -32.20 -19.65 -2.89
N THR A 299 -32.21 -18.47 -3.53
CA THR A 299 -33.34 -17.53 -3.41
C THR A 299 -34.55 -17.89 -4.27
N ASN A 300 -34.57 -19.06 -4.92
CA ASN A 300 -35.69 -19.52 -5.74
C ASN A 300 -36.82 -20.18 -4.90
N GLY A 301 -37.97 -20.42 -5.54
CA GLY A 301 -39.11 -21.14 -4.98
C GLY A 301 -39.86 -20.38 -3.88
N SER A 302 -40.94 -20.98 -3.37
CA SER A 302 -41.78 -20.36 -2.36
C SER A 302 -41.17 -20.41 -0.95
N ASP A 303 -41.38 -19.35 -0.16
CA ASP A 303 -40.92 -19.29 1.25
C ASP A 303 -41.55 -20.41 2.10
N SER A 304 -42.76 -20.85 1.74
CA SER A 304 -43.42 -22.00 2.37
C SER A 304 -42.60 -23.29 2.26
N LEU A 305 -41.86 -23.50 1.17
CA LEU A 305 -41.02 -24.69 1.03
C LEU A 305 -39.76 -24.61 1.90
N ILE A 306 -39.13 -23.45 2.02
CA ILE A 306 -38.04 -23.24 2.98
C ILE A 306 -38.53 -23.52 4.40
N LYS A 307 -39.72 -23.01 4.76
CA LYS A 307 -40.32 -23.28 6.07
C LYS A 307 -40.59 -24.77 6.27
N ARG A 308 -41.15 -25.46 5.28
CA ARG A 308 -41.41 -26.91 5.34
C ARG A 308 -40.13 -27.72 5.50
N ILE A 309 -39.06 -27.40 4.79
CA ILE A 309 -37.74 -28.06 4.95
C ILE A 309 -37.35 -28.08 6.44
N VAL A 310 -37.43 -26.94 7.11
CA VAL A 310 -37.06 -26.82 8.53
C VAL A 310 -38.10 -27.46 9.46
N ASP A 311 -39.39 -27.17 9.28
CA ASP A 311 -40.47 -27.67 10.15
C ASP A 311 -40.57 -29.21 10.12
N GLU A 312 -40.24 -29.81 8.97
CA GLU A 312 -40.22 -31.26 8.80
C GLU A 312 -38.90 -31.90 9.28
N GLY A 313 -37.97 -31.12 9.83
CA GLY A 313 -36.74 -31.61 10.50
C GLY A 313 -35.60 -31.95 9.54
N HIS A 314 -35.59 -31.39 8.33
CA HIS A 314 -34.44 -31.47 7.43
C HIS A 314 -33.39 -30.43 7.80
N SER A 315 -32.13 -30.70 7.45
CA SER A 315 -31.07 -29.70 7.59
C SER A 315 -31.12 -28.72 6.42
N ILE A 316 -30.84 -27.46 6.69
CA ILE A 316 -30.83 -26.39 5.69
C ILE A 316 -29.48 -25.69 5.65
N GLY A 317 -28.94 -25.57 4.45
CA GLY A 317 -27.70 -24.85 4.15
C GLY A 317 -27.89 -23.86 3.01
N ILE A 318 -26.84 -23.10 2.74
CA ILE A 318 -26.82 -22.06 1.72
C ILE A 318 -26.06 -22.56 0.49
N HIS A 319 -26.65 -22.41 -0.70
CA HIS A 319 -25.93 -22.63 -1.95
C HIS A 319 -25.42 -21.30 -2.54
N THR A 320 -26.33 -20.43 -2.96
CA THR A 320 -26.10 -19.13 -3.62
C THR A 320 -27.45 -18.48 -3.92
N SER A 321 -27.53 -17.16 -4.00
CA SER A 321 -28.74 -16.47 -4.43
C SER A 321 -28.91 -16.53 -5.94
N SER A 322 -27.94 -16.01 -6.70
CA SER A 322 -28.06 -15.89 -8.15
C SER A 322 -27.78 -17.19 -8.91
N HIS A 323 -26.95 -18.09 -8.34
CA HIS A 323 -26.38 -19.24 -9.03
C HIS A 323 -25.71 -18.86 -10.38
N ARG A 324 -25.14 -17.65 -10.44
CA ARG A 324 -24.42 -17.11 -11.60
C ARG A 324 -22.93 -17.08 -11.34
N TYR A 325 -22.22 -18.07 -11.87
CA TYR A 325 -20.77 -18.23 -11.74
C TYR A 325 -19.98 -16.97 -12.07
N ASP A 326 -20.39 -16.22 -13.10
CA ASP A 326 -19.75 -14.97 -13.53
C ASP A 326 -19.92 -13.82 -12.55
N ILE A 327 -20.91 -13.89 -11.66
CA ILE A 327 -21.16 -12.88 -10.62
C ILE A 327 -20.48 -13.31 -9.33
N ILE A 328 -20.81 -14.51 -8.84
CA ILE A 328 -20.39 -14.98 -7.51
C ILE A 328 -18.88 -15.24 -7.43
N TYR A 329 -18.22 -15.57 -8.55
CA TYR A 329 -16.78 -15.80 -8.59
C TYR A 329 -15.98 -14.65 -9.22
N ALA A 330 -16.60 -13.48 -9.43
CA ALA A 330 -15.87 -12.30 -9.87
C ALA A 330 -14.99 -11.68 -8.76
N SER A 331 -15.40 -11.81 -7.49
CA SER A 331 -14.64 -11.35 -6.33
C SER A 331 -15.11 -12.02 -5.03
N VAL A 332 -14.29 -11.96 -3.99
CA VAL A 332 -14.65 -12.45 -2.64
C VAL A 332 -15.89 -11.73 -2.10
N ASP A 333 -15.97 -10.41 -2.30
CA ASP A 333 -17.11 -9.61 -1.85
C ASP A 333 -18.40 -10.01 -2.56
N ASN A 334 -18.36 -10.26 -3.87
CA ASN A 334 -19.53 -10.71 -4.61
C ASN A 334 -20.04 -12.06 -4.10
N TYR A 335 -19.13 -12.99 -3.82
CA TYR A 335 -19.52 -14.28 -3.24
C TYR A 335 -20.25 -14.11 -1.91
N PHE A 336 -19.69 -13.34 -0.98
CA PHE A 336 -20.30 -13.16 0.34
C PHE A 336 -21.59 -12.35 0.31
N ASN A 337 -21.71 -11.33 -0.55
CA ASN A 337 -22.96 -10.59 -0.73
C ASN A 337 -24.09 -11.49 -1.26
N ASP A 338 -23.77 -12.39 -2.21
CA ASP A 338 -24.72 -13.37 -2.74
C ASP A 338 -25.09 -14.44 -1.70
N LEU A 339 -24.11 -14.91 -0.92
CA LEU A 339 -24.32 -15.85 0.20
C LEU A 339 -25.24 -15.26 1.28
N ASP A 340 -24.99 -14.00 1.67
CA ASP A 340 -25.74 -13.31 2.72
C ASP A 340 -27.21 -13.09 2.33
N ALA A 341 -27.52 -12.92 1.03
CA ALA A 341 -28.89 -12.81 0.56
C ALA A 341 -29.72 -14.07 0.88
N VAL A 342 -29.17 -15.26 0.63
CA VAL A 342 -29.83 -16.53 0.98
C VAL A 342 -29.90 -16.72 2.48
N LYS A 343 -28.80 -16.47 3.20
CA LYS A 343 -28.73 -16.58 4.65
C LYS A 343 -29.82 -15.74 5.33
N ASN A 344 -29.94 -14.48 4.91
CA ASN A 344 -30.95 -13.56 5.45
C ASN A 344 -32.37 -14.04 5.14
N ARG A 345 -32.60 -14.59 3.94
CA ARG A 345 -33.90 -15.19 3.58
C ARG A 345 -34.24 -16.37 4.49
N ILE A 346 -33.31 -17.31 4.69
CA ILE A 346 -33.50 -18.46 5.59
C ILE A 346 -33.82 -17.96 7.01
N TYR A 347 -33.02 -17.03 7.53
CA TYR A 347 -33.21 -16.49 8.88
C TYR A 347 -34.57 -15.80 9.04
N ASN A 348 -34.98 -14.98 8.07
CA ASN A 348 -36.25 -14.26 8.13
C ASN A 348 -37.47 -15.20 8.10
N ILE A 349 -37.37 -16.35 7.41
CA ILE A 349 -38.46 -17.33 7.30
C ILE A 349 -38.50 -18.26 8.51
N THR A 350 -37.34 -18.66 9.02
CA THR A 350 -37.20 -19.81 9.93
C THR A 350 -36.63 -19.48 11.30
N GLY A 351 -35.99 -18.31 11.46
CA GLY A 351 -35.22 -17.93 12.65
C GLY A 351 -33.84 -18.61 12.75
N ILE A 352 -33.46 -19.46 11.79
CA ILE A 352 -32.20 -20.21 11.81
C ILE A 352 -31.08 -19.42 11.11
N ASP A 353 -29.99 -19.14 11.83
CA ASP A 353 -28.74 -18.62 11.27
C ASP A 353 -27.82 -19.79 10.89
N THR A 354 -28.11 -20.43 9.76
CA THR A 354 -27.32 -21.58 9.30
C THR A 354 -25.91 -21.16 8.88
N LYS A 355 -24.92 -21.98 9.26
CA LYS A 355 -23.52 -21.85 8.88
C LYS A 355 -23.07 -22.91 7.87
N LEU A 356 -24.01 -23.71 7.39
CA LEU A 356 -23.77 -24.78 6.45
C LEU A 356 -23.86 -24.25 5.01
N ILE A 357 -22.84 -24.49 4.19
CA ILE A 357 -22.83 -24.03 2.79
C ILE A 357 -22.39 -25.15 1.83
N ARG A 358 -22.70 -24.97 0.55
CA ARG A 358 -22.07 -25.72 -0.53
C ARG A 358 -21.76 -24.77 -1.66
N PHE A 359 -20.51 -24.73 -2.10
CA PHE A 359 -20.10 -23.88 -3.22
C PHE A 359 -20.77 -24.36 -4.53
N PRO A 360 -21.29 -23.45 -5.37
CA PRO A 360 -21.72 -23.79 -6.72
C PRO A 360 -20.62 -24.50 -7.52
N GLY A 361 -20.91 -25.69 -8.02
CA GLY A 361 -19.94 -26.55 -8.70
C GLY A 361 -18.94 -27.26 -7.77
N GLY A 362 -19.10 -27.14 -6.45
CA GLY A 362 -18.21 -27.70 -5.43
C GLY A 362 -16.96 -26.85 -5.18
N SER A 363 -16.25 -27.11 -4.08
CA SER A 363 -14.98 -26.44 -3.75
C SER A 363 -13.86 -26.73 -4.77
N SER A 364 -14.01 -27.83 -5.51
CA SER A 364 -13.09 -28.30 -6.54
C SER A 364 -13.35 -27.71 -7.94
N ASN A 365 -14.34 -26.83 -8.08
CA ASN A 365 -14.72 -26.29 -9.38
C ASN A 365 -13.57 -25.54 -10.05
N THR A 366 -13.49 -25.69 -11.38
CA THR A 366 -12.52 -24.96 -12.22
C THR A 366 -13.17 -23.85 -13.02
N VAL A 367 -14.50 -23.74 -13.03
CA VAL A 367 -15.23 -22.70 -13.75
C VAL A 367 -14.91 -21.31 -13.19
N SER A 368 -14.68 -21.20 -11.88
CA SER A 368 -14.26 -19.97 -11.20
C SER A 368 -12.98 -19.36 -11.78
N LYS A 369 -12.06 -20.16 -12.33
CA LYS A 369 -10.82 -19.68 -12.99
C LYS A 369 -11.08 -18.70 -14.13
N LYS A 370 -12.23 -18.82 -14.78
CA LYS A 370 -12.62 -17.93 -15.89
C LYS A 370 -12.89 -16.50 -15.42
N TYR A 371 -13.15 -16.32 -14.12
CA TYR A 371 -13.58 -15.05 -13.54
C TYR A 371 -12.55 -14.50 -12.55
N SER A 372 -11.96 -15.37 -11.74
CA SER A 372 -10.92 -15.00 -10.78
C SER A 372 -10.05 -16.22 -10.44
N GLU A 373 -8.78 -16.17 -10.82
CA GLU A 373 -7.78 -17.20 -10.51
C GLU A 373 -7.40 -17.15 -9.02
N GLY A 374 -7.32 -18.30 -8.36
CA GLY A 374 -7.03 -18.41 -6.91
C GLY A 374 -8.22 -18.09 -6.00
N ILE A 375 -9.40 -17.79 -6.55
CA ILE A 375 -10.55 -17.38 -5.73
C ILE A 375 -11.07 -18.51 -4.83
N MET A 376 -11.04 -19.78 -5.29
CA MET A 376 -11.54 -20.88 -4.45
C MET A 376 -10.62 -21.14 -3.27
N SER A 377 -9.30 -21.05 -3.47
CA SER A 377 -8.31 -21.11 -2.38
C SER A 377 -8.53 -20.02 -1.32
N THR A 378 -8.94 -18.83 -1.76
CA THR A 378 -9.29 -17.72 -0.84
C THR A 378 -10.63 -17.98 -0.15
N LEU A 379 -11.66 -18.32 -0.90
CA LEU A 379 -13.02 -18.52 -0.37
C LEU A 379 -13.11 -19.69 0.60
N THR A 380 -12.47 -20.84 0.33
CA THR A 380 -12.52 -21.98 1.25
C THR A 380 -11.89 -21.68 2.61
N ARG A 381 -10.85 -20.83 2.65
CA ARG A 381 -10.30 -20.31 3.90
C ARG A 381 -11.23 -19.30 4.56
N ASP A 382 -11.70 -18.31 3.80
CA ASP A 382 -12.45 -17.18 4.35
C ASP A 382 -13.83 -17.60 4.89
N VAL A 383 -14.50 -18.58 4.25
CA VAL A 383 -15.77 -19.12 4.79
C VAL A 383 -15.54 -19.81 6.13
N LEU A 384 -14.44 -20.56 6.29
CA LEU A 384 -14.08 -21.15 7.57
C LEU A 384 -13.80 -20.03 8.59
N ASN A 385 -12.97 -19.04 8.26
CA ASN A 385 -12.64 -17.95 9.18
C ASN A 385 -13.88 -17.11 9.60
N LYS A 386 -14.94 -17.12 8.79
CA LYS A 386 -16.26 -16.51 9.12
C LYS A 386 -17.23 -17.45 9.86
N GLY A 387 -16.77 -18.61 10.29
CA GLY A 387 -17.56 -19.59 11.05
C GLY A 387 -18.46 -20.49 10.22
N TYR A 388 -18.39 -20.43 8.88
CA TYR A 388 -19.10 -21.37 8.02
C TYR A 388 -18.39 -22.73 7.97
N GLN A 389 -19.13 -23.74 7.54
CA GLN A 389 -18.64 -25.04 7.12
C GLN A 389 -19.23 -25.37 5.77
N TYR A 390 -18.39 -25.87 4.87
CA TYR A 390 -18.84 -26.29 3.55
C TYR A 390 -18.74 -27.80 3.37
N TYR A 391 -19.67 -28.33 2.59
CA TYR A 391 -19.69 -29.74 2.19
C TYR A 391 -19.70 -29.85 0.67
N ASP A 392 -18.85 -30.73 0.17
CA ASP A 392 -18.95 -31.27 -1.18
C ASP A 392 -19.73 -32.60 -1.13
N TRP A 393 -19.44 -33.52 -2.05
CA TRP A 393 -20.02 -34.84 -2.15
C TRP A 393 -18.95 -35.86 -2.56
N ASN A 394 -19.18 -37.14 -2.26
CA ASN A 394 -18.38 -38.25 -2.79
C ASN A 394 -19.16 -39.14 -3.77
N ILE A 395 -20.47 -38.91 -3.93
CA ILE A 395 -21.31 -39.56 -4.92
C ILE A 395 -22.02 -38.48 -5.74
N ASP A 396 -21.63 -38.36 -7.00
CA ASP A 396 -22.37 -37.58 -7.99
C ASP A 396 -23.47 -38.46 -8.57
N SER A 397 -24.73 -38.08 -8.39
CA SER A 397 -25.85 -38.85 -8.94
C SER A 397 -25.93 -38.78 -10.47
N GLY A 398 -25.29 -37.77 -11.07
CA GLY A 398 -25.35 -37.46 -12.49
C GLY A 398 -26.60 -36.70 -12.92
N ASP A 399 -27.46 -36.26 -11.98
CA ASP A 399 -28.70 -35.56 -12.30
C ASP A 399 -28.49 -34.13 -12.86
N ALA A 400 -27.28 -33.58 -12.74
CA ALA A 400 -26.86 -32.37 -13.44
C ALA A 400 -26.21 -32.63 -14.81
N SER A 401 -26.02 -33.89 -15.21
CA SER A 401 -25.27 -34.26 -16.41
C SER A 401 -25.90 -35.43 -17.20
N PHE A 402 -25.50 -36.67 -16.93
CA PHE A 402 -25.81 -37.84 -17.76
C PHE A 402 -27.08 -38.60 -17.35
N ALA A 403 -27.53 -38.47 -16.10
CA ALA A 403 -28.63 -39.25 -15.52
C ALA A 403 -29.99 -38.58 -15.75
N THR A 404 -30.35 -38.35 -17.01
CA THR A 404 -31.55 -37.59 -17.42
C THR A 404 -32.87 -38.39 -17.41
N SER A 405 -32.96 -39.48 -16.64
CA SER A 405 -34.19 -40.24 -16.43
C SER A 405 -34.21 -40.89 -15.04
N PRO A 406 -35.39 -41.22 -14.49
CA PRO A 406 -35.47 -41.81 -13.14
C PRO A 406 -34.71 -43.13 -13.01
N SER A 407 -34.73 -43.97 -14.05
CA SER A 407 -34.02 -45.25 -14.07
C SER A 407 -32.51 -45.09 -14.14
N LYS A 408 -32.01 -44.15 -14.96
CA LYS A 408 -30.57 -43.86 -15.03
C LYS A 408 -30.07 -43.30 -13.71
N LEU A 409 -30.82 -42.38 -13.10
CA LEU A 409 -30.48 -41.81 -11.82
C LEU A 409 -30.44 -42.86 -10.71
N TYR A 410 -31.48 -43.69 -10.62
CA TYR A 410 -31.52 -44.81 -9.69
C TYR A 410 -30.28 -45.70 -9.83
N ASN A 411 -29.99 -46.16 -11.05
CA ASN A 411 -28.83 -47.02 -11.32
C ASN A 411 -27.50 -46.34 -10.97
N SER A 412 -27.35 -45.05 -11.28
CA SER A 412 -26.16 -44.26 -10.97
C SER A 412 -25.90 -44.24 -9.46
N VAL A 413 -26.93 -43.96 -8.66
CA VAL A 413 -26.83 -43.88 -7.21
C VAL A 413 -26.56 -45.26 -6.60
N VAL A 414 -27.38 -46.27 -6.90
CA VAL A 414 -27.27 -47.59 -6.24
C VAL A 414 -25.97 -48.32 -6.59
N ASN A 415 -25.39 -48.06 -7.76
CA ASN A 415 -24.09 -48.62 -8.15
C ASN A 415 -22.90 -47.90 -7.49
N SER A 416 -23.12 -46.70 -6.92
CA SER A 416 -22.06 -45.87 -6.34
C SER A 416 -21.97 -45.95 -4.82
N ILE A 417 -23.08 -46.30 -4.14
CA ILE A 417 -23.11 -46.39 -2.68
C ILE A 417 -22.34 -47.60 -2.16
N SER A 418 -21.78 -47.47 -0.95
CA SER A 418 -20.97 -48.52 -0.32
C SER A 418 -21.22 -48.56 1.19
N HIS A 419 -21.31 -49.78 1.74
CA HIS A 419 -21.42 -50.00 3.19
C HIS A 419 -20.15 -49.60 3.95
N ASP A 420 -18.98 -49.64 3.31
CA ASP A 420 -17.69 -49.32 3.92
C ASP A 420 -17.41 -47.81 3.98
N LYS A 421 -18.34 -46.98 3.48
CA LYS A 421 -18.19 -45.53 3.37
C LYS A 421 -19.41 -44.80 3.92
N TYR A 422 -19.21 -43.54 4.30
CA TYR A 422 -20.30 -42.57 4.33
C TYR A 422 -20.61 -42.14 2.89
N ASN A 423 -21.89 -41.95 2.57
CA ASN A 423 -22.36 -41.73 1.21
C ASN A 423 -23.06 -40.38 1.13
N VAL A 424 -22.32 -39.31 0.81
CA VAL A 424 -22.89 -37.97 0.60
C VAL A 424 -23.23 -37.82 -0.87
N ILE A 425 -24.53 -37.87 -1.16
CA ILE A 425 -25.07 -37.94 -2.51
C ILE A 425 -25.50 -36.54 -2.94
N LEU A 426 -24.92 -36.04 -4.03
CA LEU A 426 -25.36 -34.81 -4.70
C LEU A 426 -26.59 -35.09 -5.58
N LEU A 427 -27.69 -34.44 -5.24
CA LEU A 427 -28.94 -34.41 -6.00
C LEU A 427 -29.39 -32.94 -6.16
N HIS A 428 -30.36 -32.70 -7.03
CA HIS A 428 -30.98 -31.40 -7.24
C HIS A 428 -32.50 -31.55 -7.16
N ASP A 429 -33.12 -30.91 -6.17
CA ASP A 429 -34.58 -30.96 -5.94
C ASP A 429 -35.38 -30.13 -6.96
N THR A 430 -34.68 -29.49 -7.90
CA THR A 430 -35.26 -28.84 -9.08
C THR A 430 -35.52 -29.80 -10.24
N LYS A 431 -35.03 -31.05 -10.18
CA LYS A 431 -35.13 -32.03 -11.28
C LYS A 431 -36.28 -33.02 -11.06
N THR A 432 -37.14 -33.18 -12.07
CA THR A 432 -38.30 -34.09 -12.00
C THR A 432 -37.87 -35.56 -11.92
N TYR A 433 -36.81 -35.95 -12.62
CA TYR A 433 -36.31 -37.33 -12.55
C TYR A 433 -35.66 -37.67 -11.20
N THR A 434 -35.14 -36.68 -10.48
CA THR A 434 -34.73 -36.83 -9.07
C THR A 434 -35.91 -37.11 -8.18
N ARG A 435 -36.97 -36.28 -8.26
CA ARG A 435 -38.25 -36.53 -7.58
C ARG A 435 -38.79 -37.93 -7.88
N ASP A 436 -38.83 -38.32 -9.15
CA ASP A 436 -39.46 -39.57 -9.59
C ASP A 436 -38.64 -40.84 -9.26
N ALA A 437 -37.32 -40.72 -9.05
CA ALA A 437 -36.47 -41.85 -8.65
C ALA A 437 -36.35 -42.01 -7.12
N LEU A 438 -36.55 -40.93 -6.36
CA LEU A 438 -36.17 -40.83 -4.95
C LEU A 438 -36.77 -41.95 -4.08
N SER A 439 -38.07 -42.22 -4.23
CA SER A 439 -38.76 -43.25 -3.44
C SER A 439 -38.10 -44.63 -3.61
N LYS A 440 -37.75 -45.00 -4.85
CA LYS A 440 -37.07 -46.28 -5.15
C LYS A 440 -35.63 -46.32 -4.62
N ILE A 441 -34.92 -45.20 -4.67
CA ILE A 441 -33.56 -45.09 -4.10
C ILE A 441 -33.62 -45.33 -2.59
N ILE A 442 -34.55 -44.67 -1.89
CA ILE A 442 -34.72 -44.82 -0.44
C ILE A 442 -35.10 -46.26 -0.10
N ASP A 443 -36.07 -46.85 -0.81
CA ASP A 443 -36.47 -48.25 -0.60
C ASP A 443 -35.32 -49.21 -0.80
N TYR A 444 -34.50 -49.03 -1.84
CA TYR A 444 -33.31 -49.85 -2.05
C TYR A 444 -32.34 -49.72 -0.87
N CYS A 445 -32.01 -48.51 -0.45
CA CYS A 445 -31.09 -48.28 0.65
C CYS A 445 -31.59 -48.92 1.96
N LEU A 446 -32.85 -48.72 2.33
CA LEU A 446 -33.44 -49.31 3.54
C LEU A 446 -33.46 -50.85 3.46
N ASN A 447 -33.88 -51.41 2.33
CA ASN A 447 -33.92 -52.87 2.13
C ASN A 447 -32.54 -53.52 2.13
N ASN A 448 -31.49 -52.76 1.84
CA ASN A 448 -30.10 -53.22 1.89
C ASN A 448 -29.38 -52.81 3.19
N GLY A 449 -30.08 -52.29 4.21
CA GLY A 449 -29.51 -52.06 5.54
C GLY A 449 -28.70 -50.76 5.69
N TYR A 450 -28.83 -49.82 4.74
CA TYR A 450 -28.28 -48.48 4.91
C TYR A 450 -29.09 -47.64 5.90
N ARG A 451 -28.40 -46.75 6.61
CA ARG A 451 -29.00 -45.74 7.47
C ARG A 451 -29.08 -44.40 6.76
N PHE A 452 -29.94 -43.50 7.23
CA PHE A 452 -30.03 -42.13 6.73
C PHE A 452 -29.74 -41.13 7.85
N ASP A 453 -29.05 -40.04 7.50
CA ASP A 453 -28.76 -38.94 8.40
C ASP A 453 -28.59 -37.63 7.60
N THR A 454 -28.66 -36.50 8.28
CA THR A 454 -28.44 -35.17 7.69
C THR A 454 -27.02 -34.69 7.93
N LEU A 455 -26.53 -33.76 7.11
CA LEU A 455 -25.34 -32.97 7.40
C LEU A 455 -25.71 -31.79 8.30
N ASP A 456 -24.77 -31.34 9.13
CA ASP A 456 -24.91 -30.16 9.98
C ASP A 456 -23.53 -29.57 10.31
N ILE A 457 -23.50 -28.48 11.08
CA ILE A 457 -22.28 -27.76 11.45
C ILE A 457 -21.38 -28.54 12.43
N ASN A 458 -21.92 -29.55 13.11
CA ASN A 458 -21.26 -30.34 14.15
C ASN A 458 -20.66 -31.64 13.61
N LYS A 459 -20.97 -32.03 12.38
CA LYS A 459 -20.40 -33.19 11.69
C LYS A 459 -19.12 -32.85 10.94
N MET A 460 -18.29 -33.86 10.69
CA MET A 460 -17.06 -33.74 9.92
C MET A 460 -17.38 -33.30 8.49
N PRO A 461 -16.66 -32.32 7.93
CA PRO A 461 -16.89 -31.89 6.57
C PRO A 461 -16.31 -32.92 5.57
N LEU A 462 -17.03 -33.15 4.47
CA LEU A 462 -16.50 -33.83 3.30
C LEU A 462 -16.08 -32.76 2.30
N ARG A 463 -14.77 -32.64 2.07
CA ARG A 463 -14.19 -31.60 1.20
C ARG A 463 -13.38 -32.23 0.09
N GLN A 464 -13.66 -31.82 -1.14
CA GLN A 464 -12.86 -32.18 -2.30
C GLN A 464 -11.58 -31.31 -2.34
N LYS A 465 -10.62 -31.70 -3.17
CA LYS A 465 -9.42 -30.91 -3.41
C LYS A 465 -9.80 -29.62 -4.14
N VAL A 466 -9.36 -28.47 -3.60
CA VAL A 466 -9.50 -27.17 -4.26
C VAL A 466 -8.61 -27.14 -5.50
N ASN A 467 -9.18 -26.76 -6.64
CA ASN A 467 -8.50 -26.78 -7.93
C ASN A 467 -8.30 -25.39 -8.56
N ASN A 468 -8.74 -24.31 -7.89
CA ASN A 468 -8.54 -22.93 -8.31
C ASN A 468 -7.82 -22.09 -7.25
#